data_AF-A0A8M1K9S1-F1
#
_entry.id   AF-A0A8M1K9S1-F1
#
_cell.length_a   1.000
_cell.length_b   1.000
_cell.length_c   1.000
_cell.angle_alpha   90.00
_cell.angle_beta   90.00
_cell.angle_gamma   90.00
#
_symmetry.space_group_name_H-M   'P 1'
#
loop_
_entity.id
_entity.type
_entity.pdbx_description
1 polymer ?
#
loop_
_entity_poly.entity_id
_entity_poly.type
_entity_poly.pdbx_seq_one_letter_code
_entity_poly.pdbx_strand_id
1 'polypeptide(L)'
;MPSLHDNGEDQGTSPVNLPSARAYQNDGKRKVRSKKKKGIITANVAGTKYEIVRVVINEMAFLKTRDEDETANLIWSDSAVQHEKIAELRNYQRINHFPGMGEICRKDCLARNMSKMIKFQPQEYGFIPKTWIFPAEYTQFQNYVKELRRKRKHKTFIVKPANGAMGHGISLIRNCEKLPSQDHFIVQEYLEKPFLMEGYKFDLRIYILVTSCDPLRIFLYNDGLVRMGTEKYHSPSEANLDQLYMHLTNYSVNKHNENFERDETIDKGSKRSVGWFSEFLQANNYDVAKFWNDVSELVVKTLIVAEPHVLHAYRMCRPGQPPGSDSVCFEVLGFDIILDRKLKPWLLEMESPLPIQYTR
;
A
#
# COMPACT_ATOMS: atom_id res chain seq x y z
N MET A 1 -67.81 10.85 3.94
CA MET A 1 -69.16 11.34 3.57
C MET A 1 -69.79 11.95 4.81
N PRO A 2 -70.64 13.00 4.72
CA PRO A 2 -71.27 13.64 3.54
C PRO A 2 -70.79 15.11 3.39
N SER A 3 -71.17 15.98 2.43
CA SER A 3 -72.18 16.04 1.37
C SER A 3 -71.82 17.21 0.44
N LEU A 4 -72.11 17.04 -0.85
CA LEU A 4 -72.20 18.09 -1.88
C LEU A 4 -73.48 18.92 -1.69
N HIS A 5 -73.47 20.18 -2.14
CA HIS A 5 -74.62 20.78 -2.80
C HIS A 5 -74.19 21.71 -3.93
N ASP A 6 -74.80 21.42 -5.07
CA ASP A 6 -74.78 22.10 -6.37
C ASP A 6 -75.92 23.14 -6.43
N ASN A 7 -75.77 24.14 -7.30
CA ASN A 7 -76.81 24.77 -8.11
C ASN A 7 -76.22 25.98 -8.87
N GLY A 8 -76.28 25.90 -10.20
CA GLY A 8 -75.88 26.95 -11.13
C GLY A 8 -77.01 27.85 -11.63
N GLU A 9 -76.67 28.57 -12.70
CA GLU A 9 -77.45 29.24 -13.77
C GLU A 9 -76.78 30.60 -14.08
N ASP A 10 -76.07 30.82 -15.20
CA ASP A 10 -76.37 30.74 -16.64
C ASP A 10 -76.80 32.11 -17.22
N GLN A 11 -76.05 32.60 -18.22
CA GLN A 11 -76.47 33.47 -19.33
C GLN A 11 -75.29 33.76 -20.28
N GLY A 12 -75.25 33.05 -21.42
CA GLY A 12 -74.55 33.46 -22.65
C GLY A 12 -75.22 34.68 -23.31
N THR A 13 -74.72 35.33 -24.35
CA THR A 13 -74.04 34.89 -25.60
C THR A 13 -73.49 36.15 -26.31
N SER A 14 -72.35 36.13 -27.01
CA SER A 14 -72.23 36.03 -28.50
C SER A 14 -70.88 36.67 -28.93
N PRO A 15 -70.40 36.53 -30.19
CA PRO A 15 -70.11 35.31 -30.95
C PRO A 15 -68.67 35.29 -31.55
N VAL A 16 -68.34 34.16 -32.15
CA VAL A 16 -67.06 33.73 -32.75
C VAL A 16 -66.71 34.45 -34.06
N ASN A 17 -65.42 34.68 -34.33
CA ASN A 17 -64.84 34.69 -35.68
C ASN A 17 -63.37 34.23 -35.66
N LEU A 18 -63.05 33.13 -36.34
CA LEU A 18 -61.68 32.73 -36.73
C LEU A 18 -61.23 33.54 -37.96
N PRO A 19 -59.92 33.76 -38.17
CA PRO A 19 -59.29 33.00 -39.26
C PRO A 19 -57.79 32.67 -39.11
N SER A 20 -57.42 31.66 -39.91
CA SER A 20 -56.16 31.49 -40.64
C SER A 20 -54.97 30.81 -39.93
N ALA A 21 -54.75 29.57 -40.35
CA ALA A 21 -53.47 28.87 -40.30
C ALA A 21 -52.35 29.72 -40.91
N ARG A 22 -51.28 29.94 -40.14
CA ARG A 22 -50.00 30.45 -40.64
C ARG A 22 -48.94 29.36 -40.52
N ALA A 23 -48.22 29.20 -41.62
CA ALA A 23 -47.14 28.24 -41.81
C ALA A 23 -46.07 28.33 -40.72
N TYR A 24 -45.69 27.18 -40.17
CA TYR A 24 -44.49 27.04 -39.36
C TYR A 24 -43.26 27.29 -40.23
N GLN A 25 -42.64 28.47 -40.09
CA GLN A 25 -41.29 28.70 -40.57
C GLN A 25 -40.30 27.98 -39.65
N ASN A 26 -39.53 27.10 -40.27
CA ASN A 26 -38.52 26.26 -39.66
C ASN A 26 -37.23 27.07 -39.46
N ASP A 27 -37.14 27.83 -38.37
CA ASP A 27 -35.90 28.50 -37.97
C ASP A 27 -35.02 27.52 -37.17
N GLY A 28 -34.34 26.66 -37.94
CA GLY A 28 -33.34 25.73 -37.44
C GLY A 28 -32.11 26.46 -36.89
N LYS A 29 -32.16 26.95 -35.65
CA LYS A 29 -30.95 27.18 -34.85
C LYS A 29 -30.40 25.82 -34.42
N ARG A 30 -29.62 25.19 -35.30
CA ARG A 30 -28.67 24.13 -34.93
C ARG A 30 -27.79 24.68 -33.81
N LYS A 31 -28.12 24.35 -32.55
CA LYS A 31 -27.17 24.47 -31.44
C LYS A 31 -25.97 23.60 -31.81
N VAL A 32 -24.92 24.24 -32.32
CA VAL A 32 -23.60 23.63 -32.45
C VAL A 32 -23.24 23.19 -31.03
N ARG A 33 -23.36 21.88 -30.75
CA ARG A 33 -22.71 21.28 -29.60
C ARG A 33 -21.23 21.60 -29.78
N SER A 34 -20.76 22.62 -29.08
CA SER A 34 -19.34 22.82 -28.84
C SER A 34 -18.80 21.48 -28.36
N LYS A 35 -18.02 20.80 -29.21
CA LYS A 35 -17.19 19.70 -28.75
C LYS A 35 -16.34 20.32 -27.65
N LYS A 36 -16.63 20.01 -26.37
CA LYS A 36 -15.71 20.33 -25.28
C LYS A 36 -14.33 19.92 -25.78
N LYS A 37 -13.43 20.88 -25.97
CA LYS A 37 -12.02 20.56 -26.26
C LYS A 37 -11.64 19.56 -25.18
N LYS A 38 -11.23 18.34 -25.55
CA LYS A 38 -10.65 17.41 -24.58
C LYS A 38 -9.47 18.18 -23.99
N GLY A 39 -9.60 18.60 -22.73
CA GLY A 39 -8.52 19.28 -22.04
C GLY A 39 -7.28 18.38 -22.11
N ILE A 40 -6.13 18.97 -22.37
CA ILE A 40 -4.86 18.25 -22.30
C ILE A 40 -4.63 17.94 -20.82
N ILE A 41 -4.39 16.67 -20.50
CA ILE A 41 -4.04 16.24 -19.14
C ILE A 41 -2.51 16.20 -19.06
N THR A 42 -1.95 16.88 -18.08
CA THR A 42 -0.51 17.07 -17.94
C THR A 42 0.05 16.36 -16.71
N ALA A 43 1.34 16.01 -16.74
CA ALA A 43 2.03 15.38 -15.62
C ALA A 43 3.38 16.05 -15.33
N ASN A 44 3.65 16.35 -14.06
CA ASN A 44 4.96 16.72 -13.57
C ASN A 44 5.65 15.48 -13.01
N VAL A 45 6.78 15.12 -13.62
CA VAL A 45 7.59 13.94 -13.30
C VAL A 45 9.01 14.31 -12.86
N ALA A 46 9.22 15.57 -12.43
CA ALA A 46 10.51 16.03 -11.92
C ALA A 46 10.93 15.25 -10.66
N GLY A 47 9.94 14.82 -9.86
CA GLY A 47 10.15 14.09 -8.61
C GLY A 47 10.46 12.60 -8.77
N THR A 48 10.50 12.05 -10.01
CA THR A 48 10.87 10.64 -10.22
C THR A 48 12.28 10.49 -10.78
N LYS A 49 13.01 9.47 -10.34
CA LYS A 49 14.24 8.97 -10.98
C LYS A 49 13.98 7.70 -11.79
N TYR A 50 12.81 7.07 -11.65
CA TYR A 50 12.50 5.79 -12.28
C TYR A 50 11.99 5.97 -13.71
N GLU A 51 12.70 5.36 -14.67
CA GLU A 51 12.35 5.51 -16.09
C GLU A 51 11.00 4.88 -16.43
N ILE A 52 10.65 3.76 -15.79
CA ILE A 52 9.36 3.10 -16.00
C ILE A 52 8.17 4.01 -15.65
N VAL A 53 8.30 4.89 -14.65
CA VAL A 53 7.26 5.88 -14.33
C VAL A 53 7.06 6.84 -15.50
N ARG A 54 8.15 7.30 -16.13
CA ARG A 54 8.08 8.18 -17.31
C ARG A 54 7.46 7.46 -18.50
N VAL A 55 7.86 6.21 -18.74
CA VAL A 55 7.31 5.38 -19.83
C VAL A 55 5.81 5.22 -19.67
N VAL A 56 5.33 4.78 -18.50
CA VAL A 56 3.89 4.57 -18.25
C VAL A 56 3.11 5.88 -18.35
N ILE A 57 3.62 7.00 -17.82
CA ILE A 57 2.96 8.31 -17.93
C ILE A 57 2.82 8.74 -19.39
N ASN A 58 3.85 8.51 -20.22
CA ASN A 58 3.82 8.79 -21.65
C ASN A 58 2.84 7.86 -22.40
N GLU A 59 2.81 6.56 -22.08
CA GLU A 59 1.86 5.59 -22.65
C GLU A 59 0.41 5.95 -22.33
N MET A 60 0.17 6.48 -21.13
CA MET A 60 -1.13 7.00 -20.70
C MET A 60 -1.50 8.36 -21.33
N ALA A 61 -0.68 8.85 -22.28
CA ALA A 61 -0.87 10.08 -23.04
C ALA A 61 -0.94 11.37 -22.20
N PHE A 62 -0.29 11.38 -21.03
CA PHE A 62 -0.05 12.63 -20.30
C PHE A 62 1.01 13.46 -21.01
N LEU A 63 0.80 14.77 -21.09
CA LEU A 63 1.83 15.68 -21.58
C LEU A 63 2.75 16.09 -20.41
N LYS A 64 4.04 15.74 -20.51
CA LYS A 64 5.04 16.16 -19.52
C LYS A 64 5.12 17.69 -19.47
N THR A 65 5.03 18.26 -18.27
CA THR A 65 5.24 19.70 -18.02
C THR A 65 6.73 20.04 -17.84
N ARG A 66 7.03 21.34 -17.72
CA ARG A 66 8.32 21.79 -17.17
C ARG A 66 8.43 21.35 -15.71
N ASP A 67 9.65 21.20 -15.23
CA ASP A 67 9.91 20.65 -13.91
C ASP A 67 9.42 21.60 -12.79
N GLU A 68 9.41 22.91 -13.05
CA GLU A 68 8.91 23.95 -12.13
C GLU A 68 7.39 24.18 -12.22
N ASP A 69 6.68 23.49 -13.11
CA ASP A 69 5.24 23.68 -13.29
C ASP A 69 4.44 23.00 -12.18
N GLU A 70 3.86 23.81 -11.31
CA GLU A 70 3.03 23.37 -10.18
C GLU A 70 1.55 23.17 -10.54
N THR A 71 1.16 23.40 -11.80
CA THR A 71 -0.24 23.36 -12.24
C THR A 71 -0.65 22.04 -12.88
N ALA A 72 0.28 21.10 -13.00
CA ALA A 72 0.06 19.79 -13.63
C ALA A 72 -1.09 19.00 -12.98
N ASN A 73 -1.81 18.22 -13.79
CA ASN A 73 -2.91 17.37 -13.28
C ASN A 73 -2.38 16.24 -12.39
N LEU A 74 -1.30 15.59 -12.81
CA LEU A 74 -0.60 14.56 -12.05
C LEU A 74 0.75 15.10 -11.59
N ILE A 75 1.07 14.92 -10.32
CA ILE A 75 2.39 15.21 -9.74
C ILE A 75 2.92 13.89 -9.18
N TRP A 76 4.10 13.47 -9.64
CA TRP A 76 4.75 12.25 -9.18
C TRP A 76 6.05 12.57 -8.42
N SER A 77 6.17 12.03 -7.22
CA SER A 77 7.37 12.10 -6.38
C SER A 77 7.78 10.72 -5.89
N ASP A 78 9.06 10.38 -6.01
CA ASP A 78 9.67 9.17 -5.44
C ASP A 78 10.08 9.35 -3.98
N SER A 79 9.89 10.54 -3.40
CA SER A 79 10.19 10.86 -2.01
C SER A 79 8.90 11.23 -1.28
N ALA A 80 8.88 11.03 0.04
CA ALA A 80 7.78 11.50 0.89
C ALA A 80 7.52 13.00 0.67
N VAL A 81 6.25 13.37 0.58
CA VAL A 81 5.81 14.73 0.26
C VAL A 81 5.47 15.46 1.56
N GLN A 82 5.96 16.69 1.71
CA GLN A 82 5.65 17.54 2.86
C GLN A 82 4.16 17.95 2.86
N HIS A 83 3.59 18.11 4.05
CA HIS A 83 2.16 18.40 4.21
C HIS A 83 1.77 19.74 3.55
N GLU A 84 2.65 20.73 3.59
CA GLU A 84 2.47 22.04 2.98
C GLU A 84 2.25 21.92 1.46
N LYS A 85 3.01 21.04 0.81
CA LYS A 85 2.88 20.82 -0.64
C LYS A 85 1.52 20.23 -1.01
N ILE A 86 0.98 19.35 -0.16
CA ILE A 86 -0.36 18.76 -0.34
C ILE A 86 -1.44 19.81 -0.09
N ALA A 87 -1.22 20.73 0.85
CA ALA A 87 -2.14 21.83 1.12
C ALA A 87 -2.26 22.83 -0.04
N GLU A 88 -1.17 23.08 -0.76
CA GLU A 88 -1.13 23.97 -1.93
C GLU A 88 -1.86 23.43 -3.17
N LEU A 89 -2.14 22.13 -3.23
CA LEU A 89 -2.75 21.51 -4.42
C LEU A 89 -4.14 22.10 -4.73
N ARG A 90 -4.51 22.12 -6.00
CA ARG A 90 -5.86 22.42 -6.45
C ARG A 90 -6.67 21.13 -6.50
N ASN A 91 -8.01 21.21 -6.37
CA ASN A 91 -8.89 20.04 -6.30
C ASN A 91 -8.85 19.12 -7.54
N TYR A 92 -8.37 19.62 -8.69
CA TYR A 92 -8.20 18.82 -9.90
C TYR A 92 -6.86 18.06 -9.94
N GLN A 93 -5.90 18.40 -9.07
CA GLN A 93 -4.57 17.81 -9.07
C GLN A 93 -4.57 16.49 -8.29
N ARG A 94 -3.66 15.60 -8.66
CA ARG A 94 -3.44 14.31 -8.03
C ARG A 94 -1.96 14.16 -7.71
N ILE A 95 -1.65 13.73 -6.49
CA ILE A 95 -0.30 13.42 -6.03
C ILE A 95 -0.23 12.00 -5.50
N ASN A 96 0.90 11.33 -5.71
CA ASN A 96 1.10 9.91 -5.40
C ASN A 96 1.48 9.61 -3.94
N HIS A 97 1.08 10.46 -2.98
CA HIS A 97 1.34 10.29 -1.54
C HIS A 97 0.16 10.77 -0.70
N PHE A 98 -0.18 10.03 0.36
CA PHE A 98 -1.02 10.55 1.45
C PHE A 98 -0.18 11.15 2.58
N PRO A 99 -0.63 12.24 3.21
CA PRO A 99 -0.04 12.70 4.46
C PRO A 99 -0.35 11.70 5.59
N GLY A 100 0.58 11.51 6.52
CA GLY A 100 0.41 10.61 7.67
C GLY A 100 0.64 9.11 7.40
N MET A 101 0.93 8.69 6.16
CA MET A 101 1.20 7.27 5.84
C MET A 101 2.44 6.71 6.56
N GLY A 102 3.33 7.59 7.01
CA GLY A 102 4.49 7.24 7.84
C GLY A 102 4.14 6.48 9.13
N GLU A 103 2.90 6.54 9.61
CA GLU A 103 2.42 5.79 10.78
C GLU A 103 2.41 4.26 10.60
N ILE A 104 2.46 3.78 9.35
CA ILE A 104 2.61 2.35 9.02
C ILE A 104 3.83 2.05 8.14
N CYS A 105 4.38 3.04 7.43
CA CYS A 105 5.59 2.85 6.61
C CYS A 105 6.90 2.91 7.42
N ARG A 106 6.91 3.56 8.60
CA ARG A 106 8.06 3.47 9.52
C ARG A 106 7.92 2.27 10.44
N LYS A 107 8.99 1.49 10.60
CA LYS A 107 8.99 0.24 11.38
C LYS A 107 8.60 0.45 12.84
N ASP A 108 9.08 1.52 13.47
CA ASP A 108 8.76 1.87 14.86
C ASP A 108 7.31 2.35 15.01
N CYS A 109 6.80 3.17 14.09
CA CYS A 109 5.40 3.58 14.10
C CYS A 109 4.46 2.40 13.85
N LEU A 110 4.76 1.54 12.86
CA LEU A 110 4.00 0.32 12.58
C LEU A 110 3.94 -0.58 13.83
N ALA A 111 5.09 -0.85 14.46
CA ALA A 111 5.15 -1.67 15.67
C ALA A 111 4.33 -1.06 16.81
N ARG A 112 4.40 0.26 17.01
CA ARG A 112 3.67 0.98 18.05
C ARG A 112 2.16 0.90 17.83
N ASN A 113 1.70 1.18 16.61
CA ASN A 113 0.27 1.23 16.29
C ASN A 113 -0.34 -0.18 16.23
N MET A 114 0.38 -1.16 15.67
CA MET A 114 -0.02 -2.56 15.73
C MET A 114 -0.11 -3.08 17.17
N SER A 115 0.81 -2.70 18.04
CA SER A 115 0.76 -3.09 19.45
C SER A 115 -0.48 -2.57 20.19
N LYS A 116 -0.99 -1.38 19.81
CA LYS A 116 -2.28 -0.87 20.34
C LYS A 116 -3.44 -1.72 19.84
N MET A 117 -3.47 -2.05 18.55
CA MET A 117 -4.52 -2.86 17.95
C MET A 117 -4.52 -4.30 18.46
N ILE A 118 -3.37 -4.92 18.64
CA ILE A 118 -3.24 -6.27 19.24
C ILE A 118 -3.76 -6.30 20.68
N LYS A 119 -3.54 -5.24 21.47
CA LYS A 119 -4.10 -5.15 22.83
C LYS A 119 -5.63 -5.08 22.82
N PHE A 120 -6.21 -4.43 21.82
CA PHE A 120 -7.66 -4.26 21.68
C PHE A 120 -8.35 -5.50 21.05
N GLN A 121 -7.76 -6.05 19.99
CA GLN A 121 -8.27 -7.19 19.21
C GLN A 121 -7.15 -8.18 18.88
N PRO A 122 -6.69 -8.98 19.86
CA PRO A 122 -5.54 -9.88 19.69
C PRO A 122 -5.76 -10.98 18.63
N GLN A 123 -7.01 -11.39 18.41
CA GLN A 123 -7.35 -12.43 17.43
C GLN A 123 -7.30 -11.92 15.98
N GLU A 124 -7.58 -10.64 15.76
CA GLU A 124 -7.62 -10.03 14.43
C GLU A 124 -6.24 -9.63 13.92
N TYR A 125 -5.35 -9.20 14.83
CA TYR A 125 -4.04 -8.62 14.50
C TYR A 125 -2.87 -9.58 14.76
N GLY A 126 -3.13 -10.89 14.74
CA GLY A 126 -2.13 -11.95 14.93
C GLY A 126 -1.18 -12.18 13.75
N PHE A 127 -1.18 -11.31 12.74
CA PHE A 127 -0.41 -11.44 11.48
C PHE A 127 0.90 -10.63 11.47
N ILE A 128 1.31 -10.03 12.58
CA ILE A 128 2.60 -9.34 12.71
C ILE A 128 3.45 -10.00 13.80
N PRO A 129 4.76 -10.24 13.58
CA PRO A 129 5.61 -10.76 14.63
C PRO A 129 5.71 -9.78 15.80
N LYS A 130 5.88 -10.32 17.01
CA LYS A 130 6.05 -9.49 18.22
C LYS A 130 7.29 -8.62 18.07
N THR A 131 7.11 -7.32 18.26
CA THR A 131 8.15 -6.30 18.03
C THR A 131 8.30 -5.46 19.29
N TRP A 132 9.53 -5.05 19.60
CA TRP A 132 9.90 -4.12 20.66
C TRP A 132 10.69 -2.96 20.08
N ILE A 133 10.35 -1.74 20.49
CA ILE A 133 10.97 -0.50 20.02
C ILE A 133 12.03 -0.05 21.03
N PHE A 134 13.30 0.00 20.63
CA PHE A 134 14.39 0.46 21.49
C PHE A 134 14.65 1.96 21.31
N PRO A 135 15.05 2.67 22.40
CA PRO A 135 15.29 2.16 23.76
C PRO A 135 14.02 2.02 24.62
N ALA A 136 12.87 2.53 24.15
CA ALA A 136 11.64 2.69 24.94
C ALA A 136 11.09 1.39 25.58
N GLU A 137 11.28 0.25 24.92
CA GLU A 137 10.74 -1.06 25.33
C GLU A 137 11.83 -2.07 25.73
N TYR A 138 13.05 -1.57 26.03
CA TYR A 138 14.18 -2.40 26.46
C TYR A 138 13.82 -3.29 27.66
N THR A 139 13.25 -2.72 28.71
CA THR A 139 12.89 -3.44 29.95
C THR A 139 11.83 -4.52 29.69
N GLN A 140 10.84 -4.21 28.85
CA GLN A 140 9.77 -5.13 28.43
C GLN A 140 10.35 -6.31 27.65
N PHE A 141 11.32 -6.05 26.76
CA PHE A 141 12.04 -7.09 26.05
C PHE A 141 12.88 -7.97 26.99
N GLN A 142 13.64 -7.37 27.91
CA GLN A 142 14.44 -8.12 28.89
C GLN A 142 13.56 -9.03 29.78
N ASN A 143 12.40 -8.54 30.21
CA ASN A 143 11.44 -9.34 30.97
C ASN A 143 10.90 -10.52 30.14
N TYR A 144 10.61 -10.30 28.87
CA TYR A 144 10.18 -11.36 27.96
C TYR A 144 11.26 -12.43 27.78
N VAL A 145 12.52 -12.04 27.58
CA VAL A 145 13.66 -12.96 27.46
C VAL A 145 13.85 -13.76 28.75
N LYS A 146 13.76 -13.12 29.92
CA LYS A 146 13.81 -13.81 31.23
C LYS A 146 12.70 -14.86 31.35
N GLU A 147 11.49 -14.53 30.90
CA GLU A 147 10.36 -15.46 30.90
C GLU A 147 10.59 -16.65 29.97
N LEU A 148 11.12 -16.43 28.77
CA LEU A 148 11.50 -17.49 27.83
C LEU A 148 12.53 -18.44 28.46
N ARG A 149 13.57 -17.89 29.10
CA ARG A 149 14.59 -18.67 29.83
C ARG A 149 13.97 -19.51 30.94
N ARG A 150 13.07 -18.92 31.75
CA ARG A 150 12.34 -19.65 32.81
C ARG A 150 11.52 -20.82 32.24
N LYS A 151 10.92 -20.63 31.06
CA LYS A 151 10.16 -21.66 30.34
C LYS A 151 11.03 -22.62 29.52
N ARG A 152 12.38 -22.50 29.59
CA ARG A 152 13.34 -23.25 28.76
C ARG A 152 13.02 -23.18 27.26
N LYS A 153 12.52 -22.03 26.81
CA LYS A 153 12.23 -21.75 25.41
C LYS A 153 13.35 -20.91 24.83
N HIS A 154 13.84 -21.30 23.67
CA HIS A 154 14.78 -20.53 22.87
C HIS A 154 14.03 -19.90 21.70
N LYS A 155 14.33 -18.63 21.42
CA LYS A 155 13.78 -17.86 20.32
C LYS A 155 14.89 -17.10 19.65
N THR A 156 14.82 -17.00 18.33
CA THR A 156 15.66 -16.10 17.55
C THR A 156 14.93 -14.78 17.34
N PHE A 157 15.68 -13.68 17.39
CA PHE A 157 15.18 -12.33 17.11
C PHE A 157 15.95 -11.73 15.96
N ILE A 158 15.31 -10.81 15.25
CA ILE A 158 15.90 -10.00 14.19
C ILE A 158 15.92 -8.54 14.66
N VAL A 159 17.10 -7.93 14.59
CA VAL A 159 17.34 -6.53 14.92
C VAL A 159 17.31 -5.74 13.62
N LYS A 160 16.55 -4.65 13.57
CA LYS A 160 16.41 -3.81 12.37
C LYS A 160 16.53 -2.34 12.76
N PRO A 161 17.28 -1.50 12.04
CA PRO A 161 17.25 -0.06 12.26
C PRO A 161 15.84 0.48 12.03
N ALA A 162 15.39 1.43 12.87
CA ALA A 162 14.02 1.95 12.80
C ALA A 162 13.70 2.62 11.44
N ASN A 163 14.67 3.35 10.89
CA ASN A 163 14.60 4.05 9.60
C ASN A 163 15.43 3.36 8.50
N GLY A 164 15.86 2.11 8.72
CA GLY A 164 16.65 1.37 7.74
C GLY A 164 15.81 0.83 6.60
N ALA A 165 16.43 0.65 5.43
CA ALA A 165 15.86 -0.01 4.26
C ALA A 165 16.91 -0.93 3.61
N MET A 166 16.50 -1.75 2.64
CA MET A 166 17.41 -2.57 1.83
C MET A 166 18.27 -3.57 2.63
N GLY A 167 17.80 -4.01 3.79
CA GLY A 167 18.54 -5.00 4.62
C GLY A 167 19.77 -4.48 5.35
N HIS A 168 20.13 -3.19 5.23
CA HIS A 168 21.29 -2.64 5.91
C HIS A 168 21.11 -2.57 7.42
N GLY A 169 22.13 -2.99 8.17
CA GLY A 169 22.13 -2.98 9.64
C GLY A 169 21.25 -4.05 10.28
N ILE A 170 20.73 -5.00 9.51
CA ILE A 170 19.95 -6.12 10.02
C ILE A 170 20.88 -7.22 10.55
N SER A 171 20.57 -7.73 11.73
CA SER A 171 21.28 -8.87 12.32
C SER A 171 20.32 -9.82 13.03
N LEU A 172 20.68 -11.09 13.12
CA LEU A 172 19.95 -12.06 13.92
C LEU A 172 20.67 -12.26 15.26
N ILE A 173 19.89 -12.40 16.33
CA ILE A 173 20.40 -12.65 17.68
C ILE A 173 19.61 -13.76 18.36
N ARG A 174 20.31 -14.49 19.23
CA ARG A 174 19.70 -15.40 20.21
C ARG A 174 20.11 -15.04 21.63
N ASN A 175 21.35 -14.57 21.80
CA ASN A 175 21.80 -13.98 23.05
C ASN A 175 21.42 -12.49 23.16
N CYS A 176 20.45 -12.21 24.03
CA CYS A 176 19.86 -10.89 24.20
C CYS A 176 20.60 -9.98 25.21
N GLU A 177 21.69 -10.45 25.81
CA GLU A 177 22.48 -9.69 26.80
C GLU A 177 23.42 -8.66 26.16
N LYS A 178 23.69 -8.79 24.86
CA LYS A 178 24.67 -7.96 24.13
C LYS A 178 24.05 -6.76 23.39
N LEU A 179 22.76 -6.49 23.55
CA LEU A 179 22.11 -5.41 22.82
C LEU A 179 22.39 -4.04 23.46
N PRO A 180 22.81 -3.03 22.66
CA PRO A 180 22.97 -1.68 23.15
C PRO A 180 21.62 -1.11 23.60
N SER A 181 21.58 -0.54 24.80
CA SER A 181 20.34 -0.12 25.45
C SER A 181 19.87 1.27 25.05
N GLN A 182 20.69 2.06 24.34
CA GLN A 182 20.42 3.45 23.98
C GLN A 182 20.22 3.68 22.48
N ASP A 183 20.57 2.71 21.63
CA ASP A 183 20.46 2.87 20.19
C ASP A 183 19.00 2.72 19.72
N HIS A 184 18.68 3.38 18.62
CA HIS A 184 17.32 3.43 18.08
C HIS A 184 17.11 2.37 17.00
N PHE A 185 16.52 1.25 17.38
CA PHE A 185 16.22 0.13 16.50
C PHE A 185 14.95 -0.60 16.97
N ILE A 186 14.47 -1.54 16.17
CA ILE A 186 13.45 -2.49 16.61
C ILE A 186 14.06 -3.88 16.78
N VAL A 187 13.60 -4.59 17.80
CA VAL A 187 13.84 -6.04 17.96
C VAL A 187 12.53 -6.74 17.64
N GLN A 188 12.56 -7.74 16.77
CA GLN A 188 11.36 -8.46 16.35
C GLN A 188 11.58 -9.96 16.47
N GLU A 189 10.55 -10.72 16.84
CA GLU A 189 10.62 -12.18 16.78
C GLU A 189 10.86 -12.65 15.35
N TYR A 190 11.87 -13.51 15.17
CA TYR A 190 12.18 -14.07 13.87
C TYR A 190 11.26 -15.25 13.54
N LEU A 191 10.79 -15.31 12.29
CA LEU A 191 10.00 -16.44 11.81
C LEU A 191 10.92 -17.62 11.47
N GLU A 192 11.08 -18.54 12.42
CA GLU A 192 12.01 -19.69 12.34
C GLU A 192 11.56 -20.83 11.40
N LYS A 193 10.29 -20.84 11.01
CA LYS A 193 9.69 -21.89 10.17
C LYS A 193 8.92 -21.27 9.01
N PRO A 194 9.61 -20.57 8.09
CA PRO A 194 8.98 -20.02 6.89
C PRO A 194 8.51 -21.15 5.97
N PHE A 195 7.57 -20.85 5.08
CA PHE A 195 7.32 -21.68 3.92
C PHE A 195 8.56 -21.60 3.00
N LEU A 196 8.99 -22.74 2.49
CA LEU A 196 10.19 -22.84 1.68
C LEU A 196 9.82 -23.26 0.26
N MET A 197 10.42 -22.58 -0.71
CA MET A 197 10.29 -22.95 -2.11
C MET A 197 11.58 -23.63 -2.55
N GLU A 198 11.49 -24.92 -2.85
CA GLU A 198 12.65 -25.74 -3.20
C GLU A 198 13.74 -25.71 -2.11
N GLY A 199 13.40 -25.41 -0.85
CA GLY A 199 14.37 -25.27 0.26
C GLY A 199 14.97 -23.88 0.43
N TYR A 200 14.59 -22.90 -0.39
CA TYR A 200 14.96 -21.49 -0.21
C TYR A 200 13.87 -20.73 0.56
N LYS A 201 14.31 -19.82 1.43
CA LYS A 201 13.44 -18.82 2.06
C LYS A 201 13.07 -17.77 1.02
N PHE A 202 11.84 -17.27 1.05
CA PHE A 202 11.42 -16.15 0.22
C PHE A 202 10.48 -15.21 0.97
N ASP A 203 10.33 -14.00 0.44
CA ASP A 203 9.26 -13.08 0.81
C ASP A 203 8.49 -12.63 -0.44
N LEU A 204 7.31 -12.05 -0.21
CA LEU A 204 6.41 -11.53 -1.21
C LEU A 204 6.34 -10.00 -1.10
N ARG A 205 6.65 -9.31 -2.19
CA ARG A 205 6.34 -7.90 -2.41
C ARG A 205 4.99 -7.80 -3.10
N ILE A 206 3.97 -7.37 -2.36
CA ILE A 206 2.62 -7.16 -2.87
C ILE A 206 2.37 -5.66 -3.06
N TYR A 207 1.79 -5.27 -4.19
CA TYR A 207 1.50 -3.87 -4.52
C TYR A 207 0.06 -3.50 -4.21
N ILE A 208 -0.13 -2.48 -3.38
CA ILE A 208 -1.44 -1.96 -2.97
C ILE A 208 -1.60 -0.54 -3.49
N LEU A 209 -2.73 -0.23 -4.11
CA LEU A 209 -3.11 1.13 -4.46
C LEU A 209 -4.20 1.63 -3.51
N VAL A 210 -3.92 2.70 -2.78
CA VAL A 210 -4.92 3.45 -2.02
C VAL A 210 -5.31 4.66 -2.86
N THR A 211 -6.60 4.79 -3.19
CA THR A 211 -7.09 5.89 -4.06
C THR A 211 -7.83 6.98 -3.30
N SER A 212 -8.27 6.68 -2.08
CA SER A 212 -8.94 7.62 -1.18
C SER A 212 -8.84 7.12 0.24
N CYS A 213 -8.77 8.05 1.20
CA CYS A 213 -8.94 7.80 2.63
C CYS A 213 -10.33 8.21 3.15
N ASP A 214 -11.14 8.90 2.33
CA ASP A 214 -12.46 9.43 2.71
C ASP A 214 -13.44 9.39 1.50
N PRO A 215 -14.19 8.29 1.29
CA PRO A 215 -14.12 7.02 2.01
C PRO A 215 -12.86 6.22 1.64
N LEU A 216 -12.40 5.35 2.55
CA LEU A 216 -11.24 4.49 2.32
C LEU A 216 -11.47 3.54 1.13
N ARG A 217 -10.58 3.59 0.13
CA ARG A 217 -10.63 2.77 -1.09
C ARG A 217 -9.27 2.15 -1.38
N ILE A 218 -9.21 0.82 -1.25
CA ILE A 218 -7.99 0.00 -1.34
C ILE A 218 -8.12 -0.96 -2.52
N PHE A 219 -7.07 -1.07 -3.31
CA PHE A 219 -6.96 -2.01 -4.43
C PHE A 219 -5.71 -2.86 -4.25
N LEU A 220 -5.89 -4.18 -4.28
CA LEU A 220 -4.81 -5.16 -4.30
C LEU A 220 -4.46 -5.46 -5.75
N TYR A 221 -3.19 -5.34 -6.13
CA TYR A 221 -2.74 -5.79 -7.45
C TYR A 221 -2.61 -7.31 -7.44
N ASN A 222 -3.16 -7.99 -8.46
CA ASN A 222 -3.19 -9.46 -8.56
C ASN A 222 -1.84 -10.08 -8.97
N ASP A 223 -0.75 -9.34 -8.79
CA ASP A 223 0.61 -9.80 -9.01
C ASP A 223 1.58 -9.03 -8.10
N GLY A 224 2.85 -9.42 -8.11
CA GLY A 224 3.88 -8.88 -7.24
C GLY A 224 5.23 -9.51 -7.54
N LEU A 225 6.15 -9.42 -6.58
CA LEU A 225 7.46 -10.05 -6.70
C LEU A 225 7.65 -11.08 -5.58
N VAL A 226 8.07 -12.27 -5.95
CA VAL A 226 8.67 -13.25 -5.04
C VAL A 226 10.17 -13.02 -5.03
N ARG A 227 10.74 -12.80 -3.84
CA ARG A 227 12.18 -12.57 -3.65
C ARG A 227 12.77 -13.74 -2.87
N MET A 228 13.57 -14.56 -3.53
CA MET A 228 14.21 -15.71 -2.90
C MET A 228 15.57 -15.36 -2.28
N GLY A 229 15.92 -16.07 -1.22
CA GLY A 229 17.30 -16.14 -0.74
C GLY A 229 18.17 -16.92 -1.72
N THR A 230 19.48 -16.72 -1.64
CA THR A 230 20.47 -17.36 -2.53
C THR A 230 21.08 -18.62 -1.95
N GLU A 231 20.82 -18.92 -0.67
CA GLU A 231 21.27 -20.12 0.02
C GLU A 231 20.09 -20.88 0.64
N LYS A 232 20.22 -22.22 0.70
CA LYS A 232 19.19 -23.08 1.29
C LYS A 232 18.96 -22.71 2.75
N TYR A 233 17.70 -22.65 3.14
CA TYR A 233 17.32 -22.25 4.48
C TYR A 233 17.61 -23.36 5.49
N HIS A 234 18.37 -23.02 6.51
CA HIS A 234 18.46 -23.79 7.74
C HIS A 234 17.83 -23.01 8.89
N SER A 235 17.22 -23.71 9.85
CA SER A 235 16.70 -23.03 11.05
C SER A 235 17.83 -22.33 11.80
N PRO A 236 17.56 -21.15 12.39
CA PRO A 236 18.59 -20.35 13.04
C PRO A 236 19.14 -21.04 14.28
N SER A 237 20.47 -21.06 14.36
CA SER A 237 21.31 -21.61 15.41
C SER A 237 22.48 -20.65 15.66
N GLU A 238 23.23 -20.79 16.76
CA GLU A 238 24.38 -19.91 17.01
C GLU A 238 25.45 -19.98 15.91
N ALA A 239 25.49 -21.07 15.14
CA ALA A 239 26.49 -21.30 14.09
C ALA A 239 26.14 -20.68 12.73
N ASN A 240 24.92 -20.15 12.54
CA ASN A 240 24.48 -19.63 11.24
C ASN A 240 23.78 -18.26 11.30
N LEU A 241 23.79 -17.56 12.44
CA LEU A 241 23.14 -16.23 12.56
C LEU A 241 23.76 -15.17 11.64
N ASP A 242 25.03 -15.33 11.28
CA ASP A 242 25.80 -14.48 10.38
C ASP A 242 25.68 -14.87 8.90
N GLN A 243 25.07 -16.02 8.59
CA GLN A 243 24.78 -16.47 7.22
C GLN A 243 23.56 -15.72 6.66
N LEU A 244 23.74 -14.43 6.40
CA LEU A 244 22.64 -13.53 6.02
C LEU A 244 21.96 -13.92 4.71
N TYR A 245 22.66 -14.57 3.76
CA TYR A 245 22.10 -14.94 2.44
C TYR A 245 20.98 -16.00 2.49
N MET A 246 20.93 -16.82 3.55
CA MET A 246 19.80 -17.74 3.78
C MET A 246 18.70 -17.12 4.67
N HIS A 247 19.00 -16.06 5.41
CA HIS A 247 18.09 -15.46 6.39
C HIS A 247 17.42 -14.17 5.90
N LEU A 248 18.04 -13.44 4.97
CA LEU A 248 17.53 -12.22 4.37
C LEU A 248 17.27 -12.45 2.88
N THR A 249 16.11 -12.00 2.42
CA THR A 249 15.60 -12.21 1.05
C THR A 249 15.68 -10.92 0.22
N ASN A 250 16.13 -9.81 0.82
CA ASN A 250 16.28 -8.54 0.12
C ASN A 250 17.25 -8.68 -1.07
N TYR A 251 16.85 -8.14 -2.22
CA TYR A 251 17.67 -8.11 -3.44
C TYR A 251 19.02 -7.43 -3.21
N SER A 252 19.06 -6.33 -2.46
CA SER A 252 20.29 -5.59 -2.14
C SER A 252 21.35 -6.45 -1.45
N VAL A 253 20.94 -7.42 -0.65
CA VAL A 253 21.83 -8.38 0.01
C VAL A 253 22.22 -9.47 -0.98
N ASN A 254 21.23 -10.10 -1.60
CA ASN A 254 21.44 -11.31 -2.41
C ASN A 254 22.11 -11.06 -3.77
N LYS A 255 21.97 -9.87 -4.37
CA LYS A 255 22.57 -9.54 -5.68
C LYS A 255 24.11 -9.64 -5.72
N HIS A 256 24.73 -9.64 -4.54
CA HIS A 256 26.18 -9.74 -4.36
C HIS A 256 26.66 -11.18 -4.11
N ASN A 257 25.75 -12.13 -3.89
CA ASN A 257 26.11 -13.54 -3.78
C ASN A 257 26.42 -14.11 -5.18
N GLU A 258 27.45 -14.94 -5.27
CA GLU A 258 27.83 -15.65 -6.50
C GLU A 258 26.71 -16.59 -7.00
N ASN A 259 25.89 -17.11 -6.09
CA ASN A 259 24.74 -17.96 -6.39
C ASN A 259 23.49 -17.17 -6.83
N PHE A 260 23.60 -15.84 -7.01
CA PHE A 260 22.46 -15.05 -7.48
C PHE A 260 22.21 -15.26 -8.96
N GLU A 261 21.19 -16.06 -9.26
CA GLU A 261 20.71 -16.22 -10.63
C GLU A 261 20.01 -14.96 -11.11
N ARG A 262 20.69 -14.24 -12.01
CA ARG A 262 20.17 -13.05 -12.73
C ARG A 262 19.33 -13.41 -13.96
N ASP A 263 19.04 -14.69 -14.18
CA ASP A 263 18.17 -15.10 -15.26
C ASP A 263 16.76 -14.61 -14.92
N GLU A 264 16.35 -13.48 -15.49
CA GLU A 264 15.07 -12.80 -15.27
C GLU A 264 13.96 -13.34 -16.17
N THR A 265 14.12 -14.54 -16.73
CA THR A 265 12.98 -15.23 -17.34
C THR A 265 11.89 -15.45 -16.28
N ILE A 266 10.62 -15.20 -16.65
CA ILE A 266 9.46 -15.13 -15.75
C ILE A 266 9.37 -16.31 -14.76
N ASP A 267 9.93 -17.46 -15.16
CA ASP A 267 9.82 -18.75 -14.47
C ASP A 267 11.14 -19.26 -13.84
N LYS A 268 12.24 -18.50 -13.88
CA LYS A 268 13.56 -18.93 -13.37
C LYS A 268 14.24 -17.82 -12.56
N GLY A 269 15.29 -18.19 -11.82
CA GLY A 269 16.09 -17.26 -11.04
C GLY A 269 15.50 -16.85 -9.69
N SER A 270 16.23 -15.99 -8.98
CA SER A 270 15.98 -15.57 -7.58
C SER A 270 14.83 -14.56 -7.41
N LYS A 271 14.17 -14.18 -8.51
CA LYS A 271 13.03 -13.25 -8.55
C LYS A 271 11.96 -13.83 -9.48
N ARG A 272 10.77 -14.10 -8.95
CA ARG A 272 9.63 -14.66 -9.72
C ARG A 272 8.39 -13.78 -9.55
N SER A 273 7.38 -13.91 -10.40
CA SER A 273 6.10 -13.21 -10.21
C SER A 273 5.23 -13.90 -9.15
N VAL A 274 4.30 -13.16 -8.54
CA VAL A 274 3.30 -13.76 -7.63
C VAL A 274 2.25 -14.54 -8.43
N GLY A 275 2.03 -14.18 -9.69
CA GLY A 275 1.28 -15.00 -10.66
C GLY A 275 1.86 -16.41 -10.77
N TRP A 276 3.17 -16.51 -11.06
CA TRP A 276 3.89 -17.80 -11.10
C TRP A 276 3.79 -18.54 -9.75
N PHE A 277 3.91 -17.83 -8.63
CA PHE A 277 3.77 -18.46 -7.30
C PHE A 277 2.37 -19.00 -7.04
N SER A 278 1.33 -18.36 -7.57
CA SER A 278 -0.04 -18.85 -7.48
C SER A 278 -0.22 -20.15 -8.27
N GLU A 279 0.39 -20.25 -9.45
CA GLU A 279 0.44 -21.49 -10.23
C GLU A 279 1.23 -22.59 -9.51
N PHE A 280 2.37 -22.25 -8.89
CA PHE A 280 3.14 -23.16 -8.05
C PHE A 280 2.30 -23.69 -6.87
N LEU A 281 1.56 -22.82 -6.17
CA LEU A 281 0.68 -23.24 -5.09
C LEU A 281 -0.40 -24.20 -5.59
N GLN A 282 -1.03 -23.88 -6.72
CA GLN A 282 -2.05 -24.72 -7.34
C GLN A 282 -1.50 -26.11 -7.73
N ALA A 283 -0.34 -26.15 -8.38
CA ALA A 283 0.33 -27.38 -8.80
C ALA A 283 0.72 -28.27 -7.61
N ASN A 284 0.95 -27.68 -6.43
CA ASN A 284 1.27 -28.38 -5.18
C ASN A 284 0.05 -28.59 -4.26
N ASN A 285 -1.18 -28.44 -4.79
CA ASN A 285 -2.44 -28.65 -4.08
C ASN A 285 -2.67 -27.75 -2.85
N TYR A 286 -2.16 -26.50 -2.89
CA TYR A 286 -2.49 -25.48 -1.90
C TYR A 286 -3.69 -24.63 -2.34
N ASP A 287 -4.42 -24.11 -1.36
CA ASP A 287 -5.60 -23.26 -1.60
C ASP A 287 -5.18 -21.82 -1.93
N VAL A 288 -5.13 -21.52 -3.22
CA VAL A 288 -4.78 -20.19 -3.76
C VAL A 288 -5.81 -19.13 -3.38
N ALA A 289 -7.10 -19.48 -3.33
CA ALA A 289 -8.16 -18.55 -2.97
C ALA A 289 -8.04 -18.14 -1.50
N LYS A 290 -7.77 -19.11 -0.62
CA LYS A 290 -7.48 -18.83 0.79
C LYS A 290 -6.24 -17.96 0.96
N PHE A 291 -5.16 -18.22 0.22
CA PHE A 291 -3.95 -17.39 0.26
C PHE A 291 -4.28 -15.92 -0.05
N TRP A 292 -4.98 -15.64 -1.15
CA TRP A 292 -5.36 -14.27 -1.52
C TRP A 292 -6.34 -13.63 -0.53
N ASN A 293 -7.25 -14.40 0.06
CA ASN A 293 -8.15 -13.92 1.11
C ASN A 293 -7.38 -13.51 2.38
N ASP A 294 -6.46 -14.36 2.85
CA ASP A 294 -5.65 -14.09 4.03
C ASP A 294 -4.74 -12.86 3.82
N VAL A 295 -4.16 -12.70 2.62
CA VAL A 295 -3.38 -11.51 2.23
C VAL A 295 -4.27 -10.26 2.17
N SER A 296 -5.47 -10.35 1.61
CA SER A 296 -6.42 -9.25 1.53
C SER A 296 -6.85 -8.75 2.91
N GLU A 297 -7.16 -9.67 3.83
CA GLU A 297 -7.49 -9.34 5.22
C GLU A 297 -6.32 -8.64 5.92
N LEU A 298 -5.10 -9.17 5.76
CA LEU A 298 -3.88 -8.57 6.33
C LEU A 298 -3.73 -7.12 5.85
N VAL A 299 -3.87 -6.88 4.54
CA VAL A 299 -3.74 -5.55 3.94
C VAL A 299 -4.80 -4.58 4.47
N VAL A 300 -6.08 -5.00 4.44
CA VAL A 300 -7.19 -4.15 4.91
C VAL A 300 -7.04 -3.82 6.39
N LYS A 301 -6.77 -4.82 7.24
CA LYS A 301 -6.59 -4.60 8.69
C LYS A 301 -5.40 -3.69 8.97
N THR A 302 -4.32 -3.80 8.19
CA THR A 302 -3.15 -2.92 8.30
C THR A 302 -3.49 -1.47 7.94
N LEU A 303 -4.23 -1.25 6.84
CA LEU A 303 -4.63 0.09 6.42
C LEU A 303 -5.68 0.71 7.36
N ILE A 304 -6.52 -0.09 8.01
CA ILE A 304 -7.40 0.38 9.09
C ILE A 304 -6.59 0.96 10.27
N VAL A 305 -5.41 0.41 10.57
CA VAL A 305 -4.54 0.97 11.61
C VAL A 305 -4.07 2.39 11.26
N ALA A 306 -3.82 2.66 9.98
CA ALA A 306 -3.38 3.98 9.52
C ALA A 306 -4.52 4.96 9.23
N GLU A 307 -5.72 4.46 8.92
CA GLU A 307 -6.88 5.25 8.52
C GLU A 307 -7.12 6.49 9.38
N PRO A 308 -7.18 6.44 10.73
CA PRO A 308 -7.46 7.63 11.52
C PRO A 308 -6.34 8.67 11.44
N HIS A 309 -5.09 8.22 11.27
CA HIS A 309 -3.93 9.10 11.15
C HIS A 309 -3.90 9.78 9.78
N VAL A 310 -4.10 9.02 8.71
CA VAL A 310 -4.12 9.51 7.34
C VAL A 310 -5.31 10.44 7.12
N LEU A 311 -6.51 10.04 7.57
CA LEU A 311 -7.72 10.84 7.44
C LEU A 311 -7.59 12.19 8.15
N HIS A 312 -7.07 12.20 9.38
CA HIS A 312 -6.84 13.42 10.12
C HIS A 312 -5.83 14.33 9.40
N ALA A 313 -4.66 13.79 9.03
CA ALA A 313 -3.63 14.56 8.34
C ALA A 313 -4.11 15.11 6.99
N TYR A 314 -4.86 14.31 6.22
CA TYR A 314 -5.44 14.71 4.94
C TYR A 314 -6.43 15.88 5.11
N ARG A 315 -7.36 15.79 6.07
CA ARG A 315 -8.32 16.86 6.34
C ARG A 315 -7.67 18.15 6.85
N MET A 316 -6.54 18.04 7.57
CA MET A 316 -5.74 19.21 7.97
C MET A 316 -5.00 19.86 6.80
N CYS A 317 -4.51 19.07 5.84
CA CYS A 317 -3.90 19.60 4.61
C CYS A 317 -4.95 20.18 3.66
N ARG A 318 -6.19 19.65 3.66
CA ARG A 318 -7.24 19.98 2.69
C ARG A 318 -8.48 20.59 3.36
N PRO A 319 -8.36 21.70 4.12
CA PRO A 319 -9.51 22.32 4.76
C PRO A 319 -10.46 22.89 3.69
N GLY A 320 -11.76 22.68 3.88
CA GLY A 320 -12.78 23.25 2.99
C GLY A 320 -13.08 22.45 1.72
N GLN A 321 -12.61 21.20 1.59
CA GLN A 321 -13.13 20.34 0.52
C GLN A 321 -14.62 20.02 0.74
N PRO A 322 -15.48 20.22 -0.29
CA PRO A 322 -16.87 19.83 -0.21
C PRO A 322 -17.04 18.33 0.12
N PRO A 323 -18.07 17.95 0.89
CA PRO A 323 -18.41 16.55 1.09
C PRO A 323 -18.54 15.80 -0.24
N GLY A 324 -17.95 14.61 -0.32
CA GLY A 324 -17.95 13.79 -1.54
C GLY A 324 -17.01 14.25 -2.65
N SER A 325 -16.10 15.19 -2.38
CA SER A 325 -15.02 15.53 -3.32
C SER A 325 -14.07 14.35 -3.53
N ASP A 326 -13.56 14.21 -4.75
CA ASP A 326 -12.52 13.23 -5.04
C ASP A 326 -11.24 13.51 -4.24
N SER A 327 -10.56 12.44 -3.82
CA SER A 327 -9.25 12.53 -3.19
C SER A 327 -8.23 13.21 -4.09
N VAL A 328 -7.43 14.13 -3.54
CA VAL A 328 -6.26 14.68 -4.24
C VAL A 328 -5.03 13.78 -4.10
N CYS A 329 -5.06 12.83 -3.18
CA CYS A 329 -3.98 11.89 -2.91
C CYS A 329 -4.35 10.49 -3.41
N PHE A 330 -3.39 9.79 -3.97
CA PHE A 330 -3.41 8.34 -4.11
C PHE A 330 -2.02 7.83 -3.72
N GLU A 331 -1.85 6.54 -3.44
CA GLU A 331 -0.54 6.03 -3.06
C GLU A 331 -0.38 4.57 -3.45
N VAL A 332 0.80 4.25 -3.98
CA VAL A 332 1.20 2.88 -4.30
C VAL A 332 2.15 2.40 -3.20
N LEU A 333 1.71 1.40 -2.44
CA LEU A 333 2.40 0.86 -1.28
C LEU A 333 2.97 -0.53 -1.59
N GLY A 334 4.18 -0.81 -1.13
CA GLY A 334 4.75 -2.15 -1.16
C GLY A 334 4.61 -2.83 0.19
N PHE A 335 3.93 -3.96 0.22
CA PHE A 335 3.82 -4.79 1.41
C PHE A 335 4.84 -5.93 1.31
N ASP A 336 5.69 -6.04 2.33
CA ASP A 336 6.60 -7.18 2.47
C ASP A 336 5.96 -8.21 3.39
N ILE A 337 5.58 -9.33 2.80
CA ILE A 337 4.87 -10.42 3.46
C ILE A 337 5.74 -11.67 3.41
N ILE A 338 5.83 -12.39 4.53
CA ILE A 338 6.42 -13.73 4.56
C ILE A 338 5.36 -14.75 4.93
N LEU A 339 5.44 -15.93 4.33
CA LEU A 339 4.56 -17.05 4.67
C LEU A 339 5.26 -17.95 5.69
N ASP A 340 4.54 -18.38 6.72
CA ASP A 340 5.02 -19.47 7.57
C ASP A 340 4.76 -20.84 6.93
N ARG A 341 5.31 -21.91 7.50
CA ARG A 341 5.15 -23.29 7.01
C ARG A 341 3.70 -23.77 6.85
N LYS A 342 2.71 -23.04 7.39
CA LYS A 342 1.27 -23.31 7.25
C LYS A 342 0.60 -22.37 6.24
N LEU A 343 1.38 -21.65 5.44
CA LEU A 343 0.95 -20.61 4.49
C LEU A 343 0.20 -19.44 5.14
N LYS A 344 0.33 -19.23 6.46
CA LYS A 344 -0.20 -18.01 7.08
C LYS A 344 0.68 -16.83 6.68
N PRO A 345 0.11 -15.73 6.18
CA PRO A 345 0.86 -14.52 5.88
C PRO A 345 1.22 -13.73 7.13
N TRP A 346 2.45 -13.22 7.16
CA TRP A 346 2.99 -12.36 8.21
C TRP A 346 3.52 -11.07 7.60
N LEU A 347 3.06 -9.93 8.11
CA LEU A 347 3.57 -8.61 7.70
C LEU A 347 4.97 -8.39 8.29
N LEU A 348 5.94 -8.08 7.42
CA LEU A 348 7.31 -7.74 7.82
C LEU A 348 7.51 -6.22 7.91
N GLU A 349 7.13 -5.51 6.85
CA GLU A 349 7.25 -4.07 6.72
C GLU A 349 6.37 -3.55 5.57
N MET A 350 6.21 -2.23 5.52
CA MET A 350 5.60 -1.52 4.41
C MET A 350 6.58 -0.48 3.89
N GLU A 351 6.70 -0.40 2.57
CA GLU A 351 7.55 0.58 1.91
C GLU A 351 6.69 1.59 1.17
N SER A 352 6.88 2.86 1.55
CA SER A 352 6.52 4.03 0.76
C SER A 352 7.57 5.11 1.01
N PRO A 353 8.09 5.76 -0.04
CA PRO A 353 7.89 5.49 -1.46
C PRO A 353 8.54 4.19 -1.93
N LEU A 354 7.91 3.54 -2.92
CA LEU A 354 8.42 2.32 -3.52
C LEU A 354 9.60 2.59 -4.46
N PRO A 355 10.71 1.85 -4.34
CA PRO A 355 11.69 1.82 -5.41
C PRO A 355 11.15 1.03 -6.60
N ILE A 356 10.65 1.72 -7.63
CA ILE A 356 10.14 1.12 -8.86
C ILE A 356 11.32 0.88 -9.82
N GLN A 357 12.21 -0.04 -9.47
CA GLN A 357 13.31 -0.43 -10.36
C GLN A 357 12.78 -1.36 -11.46
N TYR A 358 12.86 -0.90 -12.70
CA TYR A 358 12.76 -1.76 -13.88
C TYR A 358 14.05 -2.57 -13.95
N THR A 359 13.96 -3.89 -13.73
CA THR A 359 15.02 -4.79 -14.15
C THR A 359 14.65 -5.31 -15.54
N ARG A 360 15.62 -5.28 -16.45
CA ARG A 360 15.43 -5.54 -17.88
C ARG A 360 15.81 -6.97 -18.20
#